data_AF-A0A2N6DAK6-F1
#
_entry.id   AF-A0A2N6DAK6-F1
#
_cell.length_a   1.000
_cell.length_b   1.000
_cell.length_c   1.000
_cell.angle_alpha   90.00
_cell.angle_beta   90.00
_cell.angle_gamma   90.00
#
_symmetry.space_group_name_H-M   'P 1'
#
loop_
_entity.id
_entity.type
_entity.pdbx_description
1 polymer ?
#
loop_
_entity_poly.entity_id
_entity_poly.type
_entity_poly.pdbx_seq_one_letter_code
_entity_poly.pdbx_strand_id
1 'polypeptide(L)'
;MRLIIYFIIPFVLFGCGTDFFLNKEPLKQLVVLTQNGQSLELQAKSLIEDNVTRMQLVSDFYRGDAEIVFENGEYHMNYTNLPISEDKIDTIKGDLYAALYAGDYPFHSDYKMYGESILSNGIKTVKDTDGYVLYKIIYNGKEIRLKNVILEYAIIIYSDKELGK
;
A
#
# COMPACT_ATOMS: atom_id res chain seq x y z
N MET A 1 -37.26 2.60 -49.72
CA MET A 1 -36.44 3.64 -49.06
C MET A 1 -36.25 3.21 -47.61
N ARG A 2 -35.13 2.59 -47.24
CA ARG A 2 -33.86 3.24 -46.84
C ARG A 2 -34.05 4.28 -45.73
N LEU A 3 -33.83 3.88 -44.47
CA LEU A 3 -32.69 4.34 -43.67
C LEU A 3 -32.64 3.55 -42.36
N ILE A 4 -31.73 2.57 -42.35
CA ILE A 4 -31.24 1.93 -41.14
C ILE A 4 -30.35 2.97 -40.46
N ILE A 5 -30.75 3.46 -39.28
CA ILE A 5 -29.86 4.24 -38.43
C ILE A 5 -29.01 3.24 -37.66
N TYR A 6 -27.93 2.82 -38.32
CA TYR A 6 -26.74 2.30 -37.66
C TYR A 6 -26.10 3.47 -36.89
N PHE A 7 -26.34 3.54 -35.58
CA PHE A 7 -25.35 4.14 -34.67
C PHE A 7 -24.56 3.00 -34.04
N ILE A 8 -23.70 2.41 -34.87
CA ILE A 8 -22.53 1.66 -34.43
C ILE A 8 -21.36 2.63 -34.59
N ILE A 9 -20.97 3.29 -33.50
CA ILE A 9 -19.55 3.46 -33.16
C ILE A 9 -19.42 3.16 -31.66
N PRO A 10 -19.04 1.91 -31.31
CA PRO A 10 -18.46 1.54 -30.03
C PRO A 10 -16.96 1.85 -30.03
N PHE A 11 -16.32 1.92 -28.85
CA PHE A 11 -14.89 2.21 -28.64
C PHE A 11 -14.49 3.64 -29.07
N VAL A 12 -14.09 4.58 -28.21
CA VAL A 12 -12.85 4.61 -27.44
C VAL A 12 -13.07 5.66 -26.34
N LEU A 13 -13.59 5.23 -25.20
CA LEU A 13 -13.07 5.70 -23.91
C LEU A 13 -12.49 4.47 -23.26
N PHE A 14 -11.48 3.92 -23.94
CA PHE A 14 -10.42 3.22 -23.24
C PHE A 14 -10.04 4.12 -22.08
N GLY A 15 -10.24 3.62 -20.86
CA GLY A 15 -9.38 4.02 -19.77
C GLY A 15 -7.98 4.06 -20.35
N CYS A 16 -7.41 5.25 -20.43
CA CYS A 16 -5.98 5.39 -20.36
C CYS A 16 -5.62 4.84 -18.98
N GLY A 17 -5.53 3.51 -18.89
CA GLY A 17 -4.58 2.89 -17.99
C GLY A 17 -3.25 3.38 -18.49
N THR A 18 -2.86 4.58 -18.03
CA THR A 18 -1.47 4.95 -17.98
C THR A 18 -0.86 3.85 -17.15
N ASP A 19 -0.20 2.93 -17.85
CA ASP A 19 0.55 1.85 -17.27
C ASP A 19 1.61 2.53 -16.41
N PHE A 20 1.31 2.68 -15.12
CA PHE A 20 1.99 3.63 -14.24
C PHE A 20 3.48 3.29 -14.09
N PHE A 21 3.79 1.99 -14.21
CA PHE A 21 5.16 1.46 -14.21
C PHE A 21 5.90 1.61 -15.54
N LEU A 22 5.27 2.06 -16.63
CA LEU A 22 5.99 2.31 -17.89
C LEU A 22 6.89 3.54 -17.81
N ASN A 23 6.60 4.49 -16.92
CA ASN A 23 7.32 5.76 -16.85
C ASN A 23 8.47 5.75 -15.83
N LYS A 24 8.47 4.80 -14.88
CA LYS A 24 9.51 4.64 -13.86
C LYS A 24 9.68 3.16 -13.51
N GLU A 25 10.93 2.73 -13.36
CA GLU A 25 11.22 1.34 -12.97
C GLU A 25 10.58 1.05 -11.60
N PRO A 26 9.69 0.04 -11.50
CA PRO A 26 9.09 -0.33 -10.22
C PRO A 26 10.13 -0.90 -9.27
N LEU A 27 9.93 -0.59 -7.98
CA LEU A 27 10.60 -1.25 -6.88
C LEU A 27 10.01 -2.65 -6.71
N LYS A 28 10.87 -3.66 -6.56
CA LYS A 28 10.43 -5.03 -6.31
C LYS A 28 10.48 -5.30 -4.83
N GLN A 29 9.41 -5.88 -4.32
CA GLN A 29 9.23 -6.09 -2.90
C GLN A 29 8.64 -7.46 -2.61
N LEU A 30 8.87 -7.94 -1.39
CA LEU A 30 8.17 -9.07 -0.78
C LEU A 30 7.44 -8.54 0.44
N VAL A 31 6.12 -8.68 0.45
CA VAL A 31 5.26 -8.29 1.57
C VAL A 31 4.82 -9.55 2.29
N VAL A 32 5.12 -9.64 3.58
CA VAL A 32 4.72 -10.75 4.45
C VAL A 32 3.76 -10.22 5.49
N LEU A 33 2.54 -10.74 5.48
CA LEU A 33 1.50 -10.43 6.46
C LEU A 33 1.45 -11.58 7.46
N THR A 34 1.68 -11.30 8.75
CA THR A 34 1.71 -12.34 9.79
C THR A 34 0.72 -12.02 10.89
N GLN A 35 -0.15 -12.98 11.22
CA GLN A 35 -1.09 -12.88 12.34
C GLN A 35 -1.28 -14.27 12.98
N ASN A 36 -1.26 -14.35 14.32
CA ASN A 36 -1.52 -15.58 15.08
C ASN A 36 -0.72 -16.81 14.60
N GLY A 37 0.55 -16.60 14.19
CA GLY A 37 1.45 -17.65 13.70
C GLY A 37 1.23 -18.08 12.24
N GLN A 38 0.23 -17.55 11.56
CA GLN A 38 0.01 -17.73 10.12
C GLN A 38 0.65 -16.58 9.34
N SER A 39 1.20 -16.86 8.16
CA SER A 39 1.78 -15.85 7.28
C SER A 39 1.27 -15.97 5.85
N LEU A 40 1.00 -14.83 5.21
CA LEU A 40 0.70 -14.70 3.79
C LEU A 40 1.84 -13.91 3.13
N GLU A 41 2.49 -14.53 2.15
CA GLU A 41 3.54 -13.91 1.36
C GLU A 41 2.99 -13.42 0.01
N LEU A 42 3.32 -12.18 -0.32
CA LEU A 42 2.88 -11.48 -1.52
C LEU A 42 4.08 -10.88 -2.24
N GLN A 43 4.25 -11.22 -3.52
CA GLN A 43 5.19 -10.51 -4.38
C GLN A 43 4.62 -9.15 -4.72
N ALA A 44 5.44 -8.11 -4.61
CA ALA A 44 5.02 -6.73 -4.78
C ALA A 44 5.84 -6.01 -5.85
N LYS A 45 5.15 -5.21 -6.66
CA LYS A 45 5.75 -4.15 -7.49
C LYS A 45 5.18 -2.82 -7.03
N SER A 46 6.05 -1.89 -6.67
CA SER A 46 5.61 -0.59 -6.17
C SER A 46 6.32 0.58 -6.82
N LEU A 47 5.63 1.70 -6.83
CA LEU A 47 6.21 3.02 -7.06
C LEU A 47 5.77 3.89 -5.90
N ILE A 48 6.74 4.44 -5.18
CA ILE A 48 6.53 5.15 -3.92
C ILE A 48 7.31 6.46 -3.99
N GLU A 49 6.58 7.56 -3.83
CA GLU A 49 7.08 8.93 -3.83
C GLU A 49 6.30 9.74 -2.77
N ASP A 50 6.68 11.00 -2.57
CA ASP A 50 5.93 11.91 -1.73
C ASP A 50 4.48 12.00 -2.22
N ASN A 51 3.52 11.87 -1.29
CA ASN A 51 2.07 11.83 -1.55
C ASN A 51 1.54 10.74 -2.50
N VAL A 52 2.39 9.87 -3.05
CA VAL A 52 1.98 8.89 -4.06
C VAL A 52 2.57 7.51 -3.77
N THR A 53 1.70 6.52 -3.57
CA THR A 53 2.07 5.11 -3.53
C THR A 53 1.17 4.33 -4.47
N ARG A 54 1.75 3.52 -5.35
CA ARG A 54 1.04 2.46 -6.07
C ARG A 54 1.74 1.15 -5.82
N MET A 55 0.99 0.12 -5.43
CA MET A 55 1.53 -1.19 -5.12
C MET A 55 0.63 -2.27 -5.71
N GLN A 56 1.21 -3.15 -6.51
CA GLN A 56 0.56 -4.37 -6.98
C GLN A 56 1.12 -5.56 -6.22
N LEU A 57 0.25 -6.29 -5.53
CA LEU A 57 0.52 -7.47 -4.72
C LEU A 57 0.00 -8.71 -5.44
N VAL A 58 0.77 -9.79 -5.45
CA VAL A 58 0.39 -11.06 -6.09
C VAL A 58 0.76 -12.23 -5.20
N SER A 59 -0.16 -13.18 -5.07
CA SER A 59 0.08 -14.48 -4.46
C SER A 59 -0.09 -15.60 -5.50
N ASP A 60 1.02 -16.28 -5.82
CA ASP A 60 0.98 -17.43 -6.74
C ASP A 60 0.18 -18.60 -6.17
N PHE A 61 0.22 -18.79 -4.85
CA PHE A 61 -0.47 -19.88 -4.17
C PHE A 61 -2.00 -19.74 -4.24
N TYR A 62 -2.50 -18.54 -3.92
CA TYR A 62 -3.94 -18.26 -3.95
C TYR A 62 -4.44 -17.82 -5.32
N ARG A 63 -3.54 -17.62 -6.29
CA ARG A 63 -3.84 -17.00 -7.61
C ARG A 63 -4.64 -15.72 -7.45
N GLY A 64 -4.27 -14.95 -6.42
CA GLY A 64 -4.92 -13.73 -6.02
C GLY A 64 -3.99 -12.55 -6.18
N ASP A 65 -4.57 -11.38 -6.37
CA ASP A 65 -3.87 -10.13 -6.57
C ASP A 65 -4.58 -9.00 -5.83
N ALA A 66 -3.83 -7.95 -5.53
CA ALA A 66 -4.38 -6.69 -5.10
C ALA A 66 -3.61 -5.52 -5.71
N GLU A 67 -4.34 -4.48 -6.11
CA GLU A 67 -3.77 -3.19 -6.47
C GLU A 67 -4.17 -2.17 -5.40
N ILE A 68 -3.17 -1.49 -4.87
CA ILE A 68 -3.29 -0.45 -3.87
C ILE A 68 -2.79 0.86 -4.48
N VAL A 69 -3.59 1.91 -4.37
CA VAL A 69 -3.25 3.27 -4.82
C VAL A 69 -3.53 4.24 -3.68
N PHE A 70 -2.52 5.01 -3.30
CA PHE A 70 -2.65 6.22 -2.49
C PHE A 70 -2.14 7.39 -3.32
N GLU A 71 -3.00 8.37 -3.58
CA GLU A 71 -2.63 9.55 -4.36
C GLU A 71 -3.47 10.73 -3.89
N ASN A 72 -2.82 11.85 -3.55
CA ASN A 72 -3.49 13.09 -3.13
C ASN A 72 -4.52 12.86 -2.00
N GLY A 73 -4.16 12.05 -1.00
CA GLY A 73 -5.00 11.79 0.18
C GLY A 73 -6.14 10.80 -0.06
N GLU A 74 -6.38 10.39 -1.30
CA GLU A 74 -7.33 9.36 -1.65
C GLU A 74 -6.66 7.99 -1.66
N TYR A 75 -7.40 6.98 -1.22
CA TYR A 75 -6.91 5.61 -1.17
C TYR A 75 -7.90 4.70 -1.85
N HIS A 76 -7.39 3.86 -2.75
CA HIS A 76 -8.16 2.90 -3.52
C HIS A 76 -7.48 1.54 -3.44
N MET A 77 -8.27 0.49 -3.23
CA MET A 77 -7.78 -0.88 -3.24
C MET A 77 -8.74 -1.78 -4.00
N ASN A 78 -8.21 -2.46 -5.01
CA ASN A 78 -8.88 -3.56 -5.69
C ASN A 78 -8.18 -4.85 -5.30
N TYR A 79 -8.92 -5.94 -5.10
CA TYR A 79 -8.34 -7.23 -4.80
C TYR A 79 -9.21 -8.37 -5.30
N THR A 80 -8.57 -9.50 -5.60
CA THR A 80 -9.22 -10.71 -6.07
C THR A 80 -8.54 -11.91 -5.44
N ASN A 81 -9.31 -12.86 -4.89
CA ASN A 81 -8.84 -14.17 -4.41
C ASN A 81 -7.68 -14.13 -3.38
N LEU A 82 -7.46 -13.02 -2.67
CA LEU A 82 -6.57 -13.00 -1.52
C LEU A 82 -7.35 -13.41 -0.25
N PRO A 83 -6.79 -14.25 0.63
CA PRO A 83 -7.45 -14.70 1.86
C PRO A 83 -7.37 -13.63 2.97
N ILE A 84 -7.78 -12.40 2.65
CA ILE A 84 -7.79 -11.24 3.53
C ILE A 84 -9.26 -10.82 3.68
N SER A 85 -9.72 -10.62 4.91
CA SER A 85 -11.08 -10.20 5.20
C SER A 85 -11.29 -8.70 4.91
N GLU A 86 -12.52 -8.28 4.61
CA GLU A 86 -12.83 -6.88 4.23
C GLU A 86 -12.43 -5.86 5.31
N ASP A 87 -12.64 -6.18 6.58
CA ASP A 87 -12.21 -5.36 7.72
C ASP A 87 -10.69 -5.13 7.74
N LYS A 88 -9.92 -6.14 7.32
CA LYS A 88 -8.45 -6.00 7.21
C LYS A 88 -8.05 -5.13 6.04
N ILE A 89 -8.84 -5.09 4.98
CA ILE A 89 -8.54 -4.28 3.79
C ILE A 89 -8.61 -2.80 4.13
N ASP A 90 -9.59 -2.41 4.93
CA ASP A 90 -9.67 -1.03 5.45
C ASP A 90 -8.47 -0.70 6.35
N THR A 91 -7.97 -1.66 7.13
CA THR A 91 -6.78 -1.44 7.98
C THR A 91 -5.48 -1.30 7.19
N ILE A 92 -5.36 -1.95 6.03
CA ILE A 92 -4.14 -1.88 5.18
C ILE A 92 -3.86 -0.44 4.72
N LYS A 93 -4.91 0.36 4.47
CA LYS A 93 -4.75 1.80 4.18
C LYS A 93 -3.98 2.51 5.28
N GLY A 94 -4.42 2.30 6.52
CA GLY A 94 -3.79 2.88 7.69
C GLY A 94 -2.36 2.38 7.88
N ASP A 95 -2.14 1.08 7.68
CA ASP A 95 -0.82 0.47 7.85
C ASP A 95 0.20 1.00 6.85
N LEU A 96 -0.16 1.09 5.58
CA LEU A 96 0.74 1.60 4.55
C LEU A 96 1.03 3.09 4.76
N TYR A 97 0.02 3.87 5.11
CA TYR A 97 0.25 5.27 5.48
C TYR A 97 1.16 5.39 6.70
N ALA A 98 0.94 4.58 7.75
CA ALA A 98 1.79 4.55 8.93
C ALA A 98 3.24 4.20 8.56
N ALA A 99 3.44 3.18 7.73
CA ALA A 99 4.74 2.70 7.29
C ALA A 99 5.50 3.71 6.43
N LEU A 100 4.82 4.38 5.49
CA LEU A 100 5.48 5.17 4.44
C LEU A 100 5.49 6.68 4.70
N TYR A 101 4.45 7.21 5.36
CA TYR A 101 4.20 8.66 5.41
C TYR A 101 4.06 9.23 6.82
N ALA A 102 3.59 8.47 7.81
CA ALA A 102 3.33 9.05 9.13
C ALA A 102 4.59 9.66 9.76
N GLY A 103 4.54 10.95 10.10
CA GLY A 103 5.69 11.71 10.57
C GLY A 103 6.72 12.07 9.49
N ASP A 104 6.29 12.11 8.23
CA ASP A 104 7.09 12.50 7.05
C ASP A 104 8.36 11.67 6.88
N TYR A 105 8.25 10.37 7.16
CA TYR A 105 9.35 9.43 7.02
C TYR A 105 8.86 8.01 6.66
N PRO A 106 9.49 7.31 5.70
CA PRO A 106 10.60 7.77 4.87
C PRO A 106 10.19 8.75 3.76
N PHE A 107 8.88 8.90 3.50
CA PHE A 107 8.36 9.84 2.51
C PHE A 107 7.46 10.88 3.16
N HIS A 108 7.28 12.01 2.48
CA HIS A 108 6.42 13.09 2.93
C HIS A 108 4.97 12.88 2.49
N SER A 109 4.01 13.32 3.31
CA SER A 109 2.64 13.52 2.87
C SER A 109 2.04 14.84 3.36
N ASP A 110 1.37 15.55 2.46
CA ASP A 110 0.57 16.74 2.77
C ASP A 110 -0.69 16.40 3.60
N TYR A 111 -1.04 15.12 3.66
CA TYR A 111 -2.18 14.62 4.41
C TYR A 111 -1.72 14.07 5.73
N LYS A 112 -2.46 14.38 6.80
CA LYS A 112 -2.20 13.87 8.14
C LYS A 112 -3.32 12.93 8.59
N MET A 113 -3.02 11.63 8.70
CA MET A 113 -3.99 10.62 9.12
C MET A 113 -3.98 10.33 10.63
N TYR A 114 -2.82 10.46 11.27
CA TYR A 114 -2.61 10.10 12.67
C TYR A 114 -2.20 11.30 13.52
N GLY A 115 -2.21 11.13 14.84
CA GLY A 115 -1.84 12.16 15.80
C GLY A 115 -0.33 12.46 15.78
N GLU A 116 0.39 11.90 16.75
CA GLU A 116 1.82 12.10 16.91
C GLU A 116 2.60 10.92 16.30
N SER A 117 3.72 11.22 15.63
CA SER A 117 4.68 10.23 15.16
C SER A 117 6.07 10.59 15.69
N ILE A 118 6.74 9.64 16.34
CA ILE A 118 8.06 9.84 16.95
C ILE A 118 9.01 8.81 16.39
N LEU A 119 10.10 9.25 15.74
CA LEU A 119 11.21 8.38 15.32
C LEU A 119 12.36 8.49 16.33
N SER A 120 12.72 7.37 16.96
CA SER A 120 13.85 7.31 17.89
C SER A 120 14.56 5.97 17.77
N ASN A 121 15.90 5.99 17.66
CA ASN A 121 16.74 4.80 17.53
C ASN A 121 16.28 3.82 16.42
N GLY A 122 15.85 4.35 15.27
CA GLY A 122 15.37 3.54 14.13
C GLY A 122 13.97 2.92 14.31
N ILE A 123 13.29 3.23 15.42
CA ILE A 123 11.92 2.79 15.71
C ILE A 123 10.99 4.00 15.62
N LYS A 124 10.04 3.95 14.70
CA LYS A 124 8.95 4.93 14.60
C LYS A 124 7.75 4.45 15.38
N THR A 125 7.28 5.27 16.29
CA THR A 125 6.05 5.05 17.06
C THR A 125 4.98 6.00 16.54
N VAL A 126 3.87 5.44 16.06
CA VAL A 126 2.73 6.22 15.55
C VAL A 126 1.59 6.10 16.55
N LYS A 127 1.04 7.24 16.93
CA LYS A 127 -0.07 7.35 17.88
C LYS A 127 -1.32 7.90 17.21
N ASP A 128 -2.47 7.51 17.74
CA ASP A 128 -3.73 8.18 17.42
C ASP A 128 -3.73 9.63 17.95
N THR A 129 -4.73 10.40 17.53
CA THR A 129 -5.04 11.75 17.98
C THR A 129 -5.21 11.87 19.50
N ASP A 130 -5.74 10.84 20.15
CA ASP A 130 -5.89 10.75 21.62
C ASP A 130 -4.60 10.28 22.33
N GLY A 131 -3.51 10.02 21.60
CA GLY A 131 -2.21 9.65 22.16
C GLY A 131 -1.99 8.14 22.38
N TYR A 132 -2.95 7.28 22.04
CA TYR A 132 -2.78 5.82 22.09
C TYR A 132 -1.79 5.34 21.02
N VAL A 133 -0.90 4.42 21.37
CA VAL A 133 0.06 3.84 20.42
C VAL A 133 -0.67 2.85 19.50
N LEU A 134 -0.68 3.14 18.21
CA LEU A 134 -1.26 2.28 17.18
C LEU A 134 -0.21 1.38 16.54
N TYR A 135 0.95 1.96 16.21
CA TYR A 135 1.99 1.26 15.46
C TYR A 135 3.37 1.42 16.06
N LYS A 136 4.17 0.36 15.90
CA LYS A 136 5.63 0.41 16.04
C LYS A 136 6.24 -0.08 14.74
N ILE A 137 7.10 0.74 14.15
CA ILE A 137 7.67 0.49 12.83
C ILE A 137 9.19 0.54 12.94
N ILE A 138 9.87 -0.48 12.46
CA ILE A 138 11.33 -0.58 12.45
C ILE A 138 11.79 -0.46 11.00
N TYR A 139 12.78 0.39 10.76
CA TYR A 139 13.43 0.55 9.46
C TYR A 139 14.85 -0.02 9.53
N ASN A 140 15.19 -0.92 8.60
CA ASN A 140 16.50 -1.54 8.53
C ASN A 140 16.97 -1.65 7.07
N GLY A 141 17.40 -0.52 6.52
CA GLY A 141 17.85 -0.39 5.13
C GLY A 141 16.76 -0.77 4.12
N LYS A 142 16.74 -2.04 3.71
CA LYS A 142 15.80 -2.60 2.73
C LYS A 142 14.55 -3.24 3.34
N GLU A 143 14.41 -3.16 4.66
CA GLU A 143 13.34 -3.83 5.40
C GLU A 143 12.54 -2.82 6.22
N ILE A 144 11.21 -2.90 6.12
CA ILE A 144 10.28 -2.22 7.03
C ILE A 144 9.51 -3.30 7.78
N ARG A 145 9.55 -3.28 9.12
CA ARG A 145 8.69 -4.10 9.98
C ARG A 145 7.68 -3.22 10.69
N LEU A 146 6.42 -3.29 10.29
CA LEU A 146 5.31 -2.64 10.96
C LEU A 146 4.61 -3.64 11.87
N LYS A 147 4.43 -3.28 13.14
CA LYS A 147 3.57 -3.99 14.08
C LYS A 147 2.36 -3.11 14.41
N ASN A 148 1.17 -3.60 14.10
CA ASN A 148 -0.08 -3.05 14.61
C ASN A 148 -0.26 -3.54 16.05
N VAL A 149 -0.19 -2.61 17.02
CA VAL A 149 -0.19 -2.94 18.46
C VAL A 149 -1.58 -3.29 18.96
N ILE A 150 -2.62 -2.75 18.32
CA ILE A 150 -4.03 -2.95 18.73
C ILE A 150 -4.57 -4.26 18.17
N LEU A 151 -4.31 -4.53 16.89
CA LEU A 151 -4.83 -5.70 16.17
C LEU A 151 -3.88 -6.90 16.17
N GLU A 152 -2.71 -6.75 16.77
CA GLU A 152 -1.72 -7.80 17.02
C GLU A 152 -1.28 -8.58 15.76
N TYR A 153 -1.09 -7.88 14.64
CA TYR A 153 -0.45 -8.44 13.45
C TYR A 153 0.76 -7.61 13.01
N ALA A 154 1.55 -8.20 12.14
CA ALA A 154 2.74 -7.58 11.58
C ALA A 154 2.71 -7.61 10.05
N ILE A 155 3.24 -6.54 9.47
CA ILE A 155 3.56 -6.43 8.04
C ILE A 155 5.07 -6.27 7.94
N ILE A 156 5.70 -7.12 7.15
CA ILE A 156 7.12 -7.01 6.82
C ILE A 156 7.24 -6.75 5.33
N ILE A 157 7.91 -5.67 4.96
CA ILE A 157 8.17 -5.30 3.57
C ILE A 157 9.67 -5.39 3.35
N TYR A 158 10.09 -6.36 2.55
CA TYR A 158 11.45 -6.43 2.02
C TYR A 158 11.48 -5.78 0.65
N SER A 159 12.51 -4.98 0.39
CA SER A 159 12.70 -4.33 -0.90
C SER A 159 14.05 -4.70 -1.52
N ASP A 160 14.11 -4.68 -2.85
CA ASP A 160 15.36 -4.86 -3.58
C ASP A 160 16.31 -3.64 -3.47
N LYS A 161 15.78 -2.45 -3.15
CA LYS A 161 16.53 -1.20 -2.91
C LYS A 161 16.12 -0.58 -1.55
N GLU A 162 16.93 0.34 -1.03
CA GLU A 162 16.53 1.07 0.19
C GLU A 162 15.37 2.03 -0.12
N LEU A 163 14.47 2.20 0.85
CA LEU A 163 13.28 3.04 0.73
C LEU A 163 13.53 4.44 1.28
N GLY A 164 13.22 5.47 0.49
CA GLY A 164 13.47 6.86 0.87
C GLY A 164 14.95 7.25 0.74
N LYS A 165 15.27 8.50 1.13
CA LYS A 165 16.64 9.03 1.16
C LYS A 165 17.41 8.61 2.40
#